data_AF-A0A3S5B9U9-F1
#
_entry.id   AF-A0A3S5B9U9-F1
#
_cell.length_a   1.000
_cell.length_b   1.000
_cell.length_c   1.000
_cell.angle_alpha   90.00
_cell.angle_beta   90.00
_cell.angle_gamma   90.00
#
_symmetry.space_group_name_H-M   'P 1'
#
loop_
_entity.id
_entity.type
_entity.pdbx_description
1 polymer ?
#
loop_
_entity_poly.entity_id
_entity_poly.type
_entity_poly.pdbx_seq_one_letter_code
_entity_poly.pdbx_strand_id
1 'polypeptide(L)'
;MGEFLPASKKNRCLLDSSIYELVLSNFIDSSPSEFLRLINKWSATPGLFSIEAVIQVLSDRIDRYGSLSSQANTDILTLWRALATLYEQAGITDKSLDVLIRLHDPSIFDTLERHVPIRDRRILQVLRDRVLDLHELNTSKALLLYLEILDDIPVATVVSKLSQSPYLQFKYLDMIYVRYPYLVTPHLSRLIELYAIYQRDKLLPLLRFTDQYPLSEALELCNSAKFVPETVYLLTRVGRRTDALKLIMTQVITQF
;
A
#
# COMPACT_ATOMS: atom_id res chain seq x y z
N MET A 1 -11.14 42.72 13.22
CA MET A 1 -9.72 42.45 13.54
C MET A 1 -9.38 41.02 13.15
N GLY A 2 -8.80 40.63 12.02
CA GLY A 2 -8.45 41.18 10.72
C GLY A 2 -8.14 39.90 9.92
N GLU A 3 -8.89 39.62 8.84
CA GLU A 3 -9.06 38.30 8.20
C GLU A 3 -7.83 37.37 8.22
N PHE A 4 -7.73 36.55 9.28
CA PHE A 4 -6.89 35.35 9.43
C PHE A 4 -5.45 35.46 8.88
N LEU A 5 -4.84 36.62 9.14
CA LEU A 5 -3.49 37.15 8.90
C LEU A 5 -2.59 36.53 7.81
N PRO A 6 -2.58 37.18 6.64
CA PRO A 6 -1.37 37.43 5.86
C PRO A 6 -1.18 38.94 5.59
N ALA A 7 0.01 39.50 5.85
CA ALA A 7 0.48 40.75 5.27
C ALA A 7 1.80 40.44 4.54
N SER A 8 2.02 40.77 3.27
CA SER A 8 1.63 41.98 2.55
C SER A 8 1.67 41.76 1.03
N LYS A 9 0.79 42.42 0.27
CA LYS A 9 0.94 42.51 -1.21
C LYS A 9 1.88 43.65 -1.66
N LYS A 10 2.26 44.58 -0.78
CA LYS A 10 3.20 45.69 -1.06
C LYS A 10 3.76 46.20 0.26
N ASN A 11 4.97 45.79 0.65
CA ASN A 11 5.80 46.38 1.71
C ASN A 11 5.11 46.92 2.98
N ARG A 12 5.35 46.20 4.10
CA ARG A 12 5.44 46.64 5.52
C ARG A 12 4.55 45.81 6.45
N CYS A 13 5.20 45.26 7.48
CA CYS A 13 4.66 44.52 8.62
C CYS A 13 4.37 43.02 8.39
N LEU A 14 5.43 42.24 8.14
CA LEU A 14 5.46 40.85 8.60
C LEU A 14 5.59 40.90 10.13
N LEU A 15 4.69 40.22 10.84
CA LEU A 15 4.80 40.06 12.29
C LEU A 15 5.93 39.07 12.60
N ASP A 16 6.42 39.10 13.83
CA ASP A 16 7.43 38.13 14.28
C ASP A 16 6.87 36.70 14.22
N SER A 17 7.73 35.72 13.89
CA SER A 17 7.34 34.30 13.71
C SER A 17 6.54 33.77 14.92
N SER A 18 6.93 34.20 16.11
CA SER A 18 6.31 33.83 17.39
C SER A 18 4.84 34.26 17.52
N ILE A 19 4.41 35.32 16.82
CA ILE A 19 3.01 35.78 16.86
C ILE A 19 2.13 34.87 16.00
N TYR A 20 2.62 34.44 14.85
CA TYR A 20 1.93 33.44 14.01
C TYR A 20 1.83 32.10 14.74
N GLU A 21 2.90 31.67 15.40
CA GLU A 21 2.93 30.45 16.22
C GLU A 21 1.93 30.51 17.39
N LEU A 22 1.83 31.64 18.09
CA LEU A 22 0.86 31.83 19.18
C LEU A 22 -0.58 31.76 18.68
N VAL A 23 -0.87 32.42 17.56
CA VAL A 23 -2.19 32.37 16.93
C VAL A 23 -2.54 30.93 16.52
N LEU A 24 -1.61 30.23 15.88
CA LEU A 24 -1.76 28.82 15.55
C LEU A 24 -2.02 27.95 16.79
N SER A 25 -1.29 28.17 17.88
CA SER A 25 -1.47 27.44 19.13
C SER A 25 -2.87 27.63 19.75
N ASN A 26 -3.44 28.83 19.62
CA ASN A 26 -4.79 29.10 20.12
C ASN A 26 -5.88 28.41 19.27
N PHE A 27 -5.64 28.27 17.96
CA PHE A 27 -6.55 27.55 17.07
C PHE A 27 -6.48 26.04 17.25
N ILE A 28 -5.37 25.49 17.77
CA ILE A 28 -5.30 24.07 18.16
C ILE A 28 -6.34 23.77 19.26
N ASP A 29 -6.45 24.65 20.26
CA ASP A 29 -7.34 24.45 21.40
C ASP A 29 -8.81 24.85 21.10
N SER A 30 -9.03 25.80 20.19
CA SER A 30 -10.38 26.34 19.89
C SER A 30 -11.09 25.68 18.72
N SER A 31 -10.39 25.35 17.62
CA SER A 31 -11.01 24.85 16.39
C SER A 31 -9.98 24.19 15.44
N PRO A 32 -9.79 22.87 15.52
CA PRO A 32 -8.81 22.12 14.73
C PRO A 32 -9.01 22.16 13.21
N SER A 33 -10.26 22.25 12.72
CA SER A 33 -10.56 22.40 11.29
C SER A 33 -9.99 23.69 10.70
N GLU A 34 -10.10 24.77 11.46
CA GLU A 34 -9.71 26.11 11.05
C GLU A 34 -8.19 26.24 11.09
N PHE A 35 -7.55 25.61 12.07
CA PHE A 35 -6.10 25.44 12.12
C PHE A 35 -5.56 24.78 10.85
N LEU A 36 -6.14 23.66 10.41
CA LEU A 36 -5.73 22.96 9.19
C LEU A 36 -5.88 23.85 7.95
N ARG A 37 -6.99 24.60 7.86
CA ARG A 37 -7.22 25.55 6.76
C ARG A 37 -6.16 26.67 6.76
N LEU A 38 -5.78 27.16 7.94
CA LEU A 38 -4.75 28.19 8.08
C LEU A 38 -3.37 27.67 7.71
N ILE A 39 -3.00 26.46 8.14
CA ILE A 39 -1.74 25.83 7.71
C ILE A 39 -1.67 25.73 6.19
N ASN A 40 -2.71 25.21 5.54
CA ASN A 40 -2.71 25.08 4.09
C ASN A 40 -2.64 26.43 3.36
N LYS A 41 -3.15 27.51 3.97
CA LYS A 41 -3.09 28.85 3.40
C LYS A 41 -1.75 29.54 3.65
N TRP A 42 -1.21 29.45 4.86
CA TRP A 42 -0.01 30.18 5.31
C TRP A 42 1.28 29.50 4.87
N SER A 43 1.27 28.18 4.72
CA SER A 43 2.39 27.41 4.16
C SER A 43 2.74 27.80 2.71
N ALA A 44 1.81 28.41 1.98
CA ALA A 44 2.07 28.95 0.65
C ALA A 44 3.03 30.15 0.65
N THR A 45 3.25 30.79 1.80
CA THR A 45 4.13 31.94 1.97
C THR A 45 5.31 31.58 2.86
N PRO A 46 6.52 31.38 2.28
CA PRO A 46 7.69 30.96 3.05
C PRO A 46 8.12 32.05 4.05
N GLY A 47 8.47 31.64 5.28
CA GLY A 47 9.00 32.52 6.32
C GLY A 47 7.98 33.15 7.28
N LEU A 48 6.69 32.77 7.22
CA LEU A 48 5.68 33.28 8.17
C LEU A 48 5.79 32.67 9.57
N PHE A 49 6.19 31.41 9.68
CA PHE A 49 6.33 30.71 10.96
C PHE A 49 7.41 29.64 10.87
N SER A 50 7.97 29.24 12.02
CA SER A 50 8.86 28.09 12.08
C SER A 50 8.04 26.80 12.05
N ILE A 51 8.14 26.05 10.95
CA ILE A 51 7.44 24.77 10.78
C ILE A 51 7.83 23.78 11.89
N GLU A 52 9.10 23.77 12.29
CA GLU A 52 9.61 22.91 13.37
C GLU A 52 8.99 23.26 14.73
N ALA A 53 8.86 24.55 15.05
CA ALA A 53 8.24 24.99 16.30
C ALA A 53 6.76 24.58 16.38
N VAL A 54 6.03 24.75 15.27
CA VAL A 54 4.62 24.34 15.19
C VAL A 54 4.47 22.82 15.27
N ILE A 55 5.36 22.04 14.66
CA ILE A 55 5.39 20.58 14.79
C ILE A 55 5.58 20.16 16.26
N GLN A 56 6.52 20.78 16.98
CA GLN A 56 6.76 20.47 18.40
C GLN A 56 5.55 20.78 19.28
N VAL A 57 4.95 21.96 19.11
CA VAL A 57 3.74 22.35 19.86
C VAL A 57 2.59 21.37 19.57
N LEU A 58 2.42 20.97 18.30
CA LEU A 58 1.37 20.04 17.90
C LEU A 58 1.63 18.62 18.40
N SER A 59 2.87 18.12 18.35
CA SER A 59 3.23 16.80 18.90
C SER A 59 3.01 16.76 20.41
N ASP A 60 3.46 17.78 21.13
CA ASP A 60 3.27 17.88 22.58
C ASP A 60 1.78 17.92 22.98
N ARG A 61 0.94 18.47 22.11
CA ARG A 61 -0.51 18.49 22.32
C ARG A 61 -1.11 17.12 22.04
N ILE A 62 -0.75 16.49 20.93
CA ILE A 62 -1.19 15.14 20.58
C ILE A 62 -0.81 14.12 21.66
N ASP A 63 0.41 14.20 22.19
CA ASP A 63 0.88 13.31 23.26
C ASP A 63 0.08 13.47 24.56
N ARG A 64 -0.44 14.68 24.83
CA ARG A 64 -1.33 14.95 25.98
C ARG A 64 -2.74 14.38 25.80
N TYR A 65 -3.23 14.23 24.57
CA TYR A 65 -4.53 13.61 24.30
C TYR A 65 -4.52 12.08 24.40
N GLY A 66 -3.35 11.47 24.52
CA GLY A 66 -3.19 10.01 24.62
C GLY A 66 -3.34 9.31 23.26
N SER A 67 -2.77 8.09 23.17
CA SER A 67 -2.79 7.24 21.98
C SER A 67 -4.19 7.13 21.39
N LEU A 68 -4.29 7.19 20.05
CA LEU A 68 -5.51 7.02 19.24
C LEU A 68 -6.45 5.98 19.88
N SER A 69 -7.44 6.46 20.63
CA SER A 69 -8.48 5.62 21.21
C SER A 69 -9.59 5.44 20.19
N SER A 70 -10.27 4.31 20.25
CA SER A 70 -11.25 3.83 19.26
C SER A 70 -12.50 4.73 19.09
N GLN A 71 -12.55 5.85 19.81
CA GLN A 71 -13.54 6.93 19.68
C GLN A 71 -12.81 8.24 19.38
N ALA A 72 -11.95 8.23 18.36
CA ALA A 72 -11.18 9.41 17.99
C ALA A 72 -12.14 10.55 17.66
N ASN A 73 -12.15 11.59 18.52
CA ASN A 73 -12.83 12.84 18.22
C ASN A 73 -12.35 13.33 16.84
N THR A 74 -13.27 13.78 16.01
CA THR A 74 -12.99 14.38 14.68
C THR A 74 -11.90 15.44 14.76
N ASP A 75 -11.85 16.14 15.89
CA ASP A 75 -10.88 17.16 16.24
C ASP A 75 -9.46 16.61 16.42
N ILE A 76 -9.30 15.44 17.03
CA ILE A 76 -7.99 14.80 17.16
C ILE A 76 -7.50 14.32 15.77
N LEU A 77 -8.39 13.71 14.97
CA LEU A 77 -8.05 13.26 13.62
C LEU A 77 -7.62 14.42 12.71
N THR A 78 -8.27 15.58 12.83
CA THR A 78 -7.89 16.79 12.07
C THR A 78 -6.55 17.36 12.53
N LEU A 79 -6.20 17.29 13.82
CA LEU A 79 -4.87 17.67 14.31
C LEU A 79 -3.77 16.73 13.77
N TRP A 80 -3.99 15.42 13.78
CA TRP A 80 -3.05 14.48 13.18
C TRP A 80 -2.90 14.70 11.67
N ARG A 81 -3.98 15.02 10.97
CA ARG A 81 -3.91 15.35 9.54
C ARG A 81 -3.11 16.64 9.31
N ALA A 82 -3.29 17.65 10.15
CA ALA A 82 -2.49 18.86 10.11
C ALA A 82 -1.01 18.60 10.42
N LEU A 83 -0.70 17.64 11.31
CA LEU A 83 0.67 17.22 11.58
C LEU A 83 1.30 16.56 10.33
N ALA A 84 0.55 15.69 9.64
CA ALA A 84 1.03 15.06 8.42
C ALA A 84 1.32 16.08 7.30
N THR A 85 0.46 17.09 7.13
CA THR A 85 0.70 18.16 6.13
C THR A 85 1.90 19.03 6.48
N LEU A 86 2.11 19.33 7.76
CA LEU A 86 3.32 20.04 8.21
C LEU A 86 4.59 19.22 7.98
N TYR A 87 4.56 17.90 8.23
CA TYR A 87 5.70 17.02 7.92
C TYR A 87 6.00 16.94 6.42
N GLU A 88 4.97 16.89 5.58
CA GLU A 88 5.13 16.93 4.11
C GLU A 88 5.80 18.25 3.68
N GLN A 89 5.39 19.38 4.26
CA GLN A 89 5.96 20.70 3.99
C GLN A 89 7.40 20.86 4.50
N ALA A 90 7.73 20.22 5.63
CA ALA A 90 9.09 20.18 6.16
C ALA A 90 10.02 19.26 5.34
N GLY A 91 9.49 18.49 4.38
CA GLY A 91 10.25 17.49 3.63
C GLY A 91 10.54 16.21 4.43
N ILE A 92 9.89 16.03 5.59
CA ILE A 92 10.04 14.84 6.46
C ILE A 92 8.93 13.85 6.09
N THR A 93 9.09 13.21 4.94
CA THR A 93 8.07 12.35 4.32
C THR A 93 7.83 11.03 5.07
N ASP A 94 8.85 10.48 5.72
CA ASP A 94 8.75 9.25 6.52
C ASP A 94 7.74 9.38 7.67
N LYS A 95 7.88 10.44 8.47
CA LYS A 95 6.96 10.70 9.59
C LYS A 95 5.56 11.09 9.10
N SER A 96 5.47 11.84 8.00
CA SER A 96 4.18 12.16 7.38
C SER A 96 3.41 10.90 6.99
N LEU A 97 4.06 9.98 6.26
CA LEU A 97 3.47 8.72 5.84
C LEU A 97 3.08 7.85 7.04
N ASP A 98 3.93 7.74 8.06
CA ASP A 98 3.61 7.00 9.28
C ASP A 98 2.36 7.55 10.00
N VAL A 99 2.13 8.86 9.97
CA VAL A 99 0.91 9.46 10.51
C VAL A 99 -0.29 9.15 9.62
N LEU A 100 -0.17 9.30 8.30
CA LEU A 100 -1.25 9.03 7.35
C LEU A 100 -1.71 7.57 7.38
N ILE A 101 -0.76 6.63 7.52
CA ILE A 101 -1.07 5.20 7.68
C ILE A 101 -1.88 4.95 8.95
N ARG A 102 -1.50 5.56 10.08
CA ARG A 102 -2.24 5.46 11.35
C ARG A 102 -3.63 6.06 11.29
N LEU A 103 -3.81 7.12 10.52
CA LEU A 103 -5.12 7.73 10.29
C LEU A 103 -6.01 6.95 9.33
N HIS A 104 -5.44 5.93 8.67
CA HIS A 104 -6.08 5.23 7.57
C HIS A 104 -6.63 6.18 6.49
N ASP A 105 -5.91 7.28 6.21
CA ASP A 105 -6.36 8.29 5.25
C ASP A 105 -6.04 7.83 3.80
N PRO A 106 -7.04 7.68 2.92
CA PRO A 106 -6.82 7.32 1.52
C PRO A 106 -5.96 8.33 0.74
N SER A 107 -5.83 9.57 1.24
CA SER A 107 -5.01 10.63 0.65
C SER A 107 -3.52 10.27 0.61
N ILE A 108 -3.09 9.26 1.38
CA ILE A 108 -1.70 8.77 1.37
C ILE A 108 -1.21 8.39 -0.02
N PHE A 109 -2.09 7.82 -0.86
CA PHE A 109 -1.71 7.41 -2.21
C PHE A 109 -1.44 8.62 -3.11
N ASP A 110 -2.16 9.72 -2.93
CA ASP A 110 -1.94 10.92 -3.73
C ASP A 110 -0.60 11.59 -3.33
N THR A 111 -0.22 11.53 -2.05
CA THR A 111 1.10 11.95 -1.58
C THR A 111 2.20 11.00 -2.10
N LEU A 112 1.98 9.69 -2.03
CA LEU A 112 2.93 8.71 -2.53
C LEU A 112 3.14 8.82 -4.04
N GLU A 113 2.10 8.97 -4.86
CA GLU A 113 2.21 9.14 -6.31
C GLU A 113 3.08 10.35 -6.69
N ARG A 114 3.10 11.41 -5.87
CA ARG A 114 3.99 12.58 -6.09
C ARG A 114 5.44 12.31 -5.69
N HIS A 115 5.68 11.51 -4.65
CA HIS A 115 7.01 11.32 -4.06
C HIS A 115 7.72 10.02 -4.52
N VAL A 116 6.99 9.01 -4.97
CA VAL A 116 7.53 7.75 -5.52
C VAL A 116 8.54 7.98 -6.66
N PRO A 117 8.34 8.93 -7.60
CA PRO A 117 9.31 9.20 -8.67
C PRO A 117 10.68 9.67 -8.16
N ILE A 118 10.74 10.21 -6.94
CA ILE A 118 11.96 10.75 -6.33
C ILE A 118 12.85 9.59 -5.82
N ARG A 119 12.30 8.37 -5.70
CA ARG A 119 12.98 7.15 -5.21
C ARG A 119 13.70 7.35 -3.87
N ASP A 120 13.09 8.12 -2.97
CA ASP A 120 13.63 8.34 -1.63
C ASP A 120 13.72 7.03 -0.83
N ARG A 121 14.92 6.69 -0.37
CA ARG A 121 15.19 5.45 0.39
C ARG A 121 14.31 5.30 1.63
N ARG A 122 13.95 6.41 2.28
CA ARG A 122 13.10 6.41 3.48
C ARG A 122 11.67 5.99 3.16
N ILE A 123 11.12 6.48 2.05
CA ILE A 123 9.77 6.13 1.59
C ILE A 123 9.73 4.65 1.21
N LEU A 124 10.73 4.18 0.47
CA LEU A 124 10.84 2.76 0.10
C LEU A 124 10.91 1.84 1.32
N GLN A 125 11.53 2.28 2.42
CA GLN A 125 11.53 1.54 3.68
C GLN A 125 10.13 1.48 4.31
N VAL A 126 9.43 2.61 4.40
CA VAL A 126 8.05 2.65 4.92
C VAL A 126 7.13 1.74 4.08
N LEU A 127 7.21 1.83 2.75
CA LEU A 127 6.45 0.97 1.84
C LEU A 127 6.75 -0.52 2.07
N ARG A 128 8.03 -0.88 2.24
CA ARG A 128 8.46 -2.26 2.50
C ARG A 128 7.95 -2.81 3.83
N ASP A 129 7.89 -1.98 4.87
CA ASP A 129 7.51 -2.41 6.20
C ASP A 129 5.99 -2.40 6.41
N ARG A 130 5.27 -1.50 5.73
CA ARG A 130 3.82 -1.25 5.87
C ARG A 130 3.00 -1.79 4.70
N VAL A 131 3.45 -2.88 4.09
CA VAL A 131 2.79 -3.50 2.93
C VAL A 131 1.33 -3.85 3.23
N LEU A 132 1.07 -4.50 4.37
CA LEU A 132 -0.28 -4.95 4.75
C LEU A 132 -1.21 -3.76 4.96
N ASP A 133 -0.78 -2.79 5.76
CA ASP A 133 -1.56 -1.58 6.06
C ASP A 133 -1.99 -0.85 4.77
N LEU A 134 -1.08 -0.72 3.80
CA LEU A 134 -1.40 -0.09 2.51
C LEU A 134 -2.42 -0.88 1.68
N HIS A 135 -2.34 -2.21 1.69
CA HIS A 135 -3.32 -3.04 0.98
C HIS A 135 -4.70 -3.04 1.65
N GLU A 136 -4.76 -2.89 2.98
CA GLU A 136 -5.99 -2.71 3.74
C GLU A 136 -6.67 -1.38 3.41
N LEU A 137 -5.90 -0.30 3.23
CA LEU A 137 -6.45 1.01 2.82
C LEU A 137 -7.04 0.98 1.43
N ASN A 138 -6.23 0.55 0.45
CA ASN A 138 -6.69 0.45 -0.91
C ASN A 138 -5.85 -0.55 -1.69
N THR A 139 -6.41 -1.74 -1.88
CA THR A 139 -5.72 -2.81 -2.60
C THR A 139 -5.36 -2.42 -4.03
N SER A 140 -6.25 -1.77 -4.80
CA SER A 140 -5.96 -1.47 -6.22
C SER A 140 -4.87 -0.42 -6.38
N LYS A 141 -4.92 0.67 -5.60
CA LYS A 141 -3.89 1.71 -5.62
C LYS A 141 -2.55 1.17 -5.10
N ALA A 142 -2.56 0.39 -4.02
CA ALA A 142 -1.34 -0.22 -3.48
C ALA A 142 -0.67 -1.13 -4.51
N LEU A 143 -1.44 -1.99 -5.18
CA LEU A 143 -0.93 -2.88 -6.22
C LEU A 143 -0.28 -2.11 -7.39
N LEU A 144 -0.92 -1.05 -7.87
CA LEU A 144 -0.35 -0.19 -8.92
C LEU A 144 0.95 0.47 -8.48
N LEU A 145 1.00 0.97 -7.25
CA LEU A 145 2.20 1.58 -6.68
C LEU A 145 3.36 0.57 -6.60
N TYR A 146 3.11 -0.66 -6.15
CA TYR A 146 4.16 -1.69 -6.10
C TYR A 146 4.65 -2.11 -7.49
N LEU A 147 3.80 -2.02 -8.53
CA LEU A 147 4.22 -2.26 -9.90
C LEU A 147 5.20 -1.20 -10.42
N GLU A 148 5.08 0.05 -9.97
CA GLU A 148 5.97 1.14 -10.39
C GLU A 148 7.35 1.06 -9.73
N ILE A 149 7.44 0.49 -8.53
CA ILE A 149 8.68 0.39 -7.73
C ILE A 149 9.29 -1.02 -7.72
N LEU A 150 8.97 -1.85 -8.72
CA LEU A 150 9.50 -3.21 -8.82
C LEU A 150 11.04 -3.28 -8.85
N ASP A 151 11.70 -2.24 -9.35
CA ASP A 151 13.16 -2.14 -9.39
C ASP A 151 13.77 -2.00 -7.99
N ASP A 152 13.08 -1.31 -7.09
CA ASP A 152 13.60 -0.92 -5.78
C ASP A 152 13.15 -1.89 -4.67
N ILE A 153 11.98 -2.52 -4.83
CA ILE A 153 11.43 -3.49 -3.89
C ILE A 153 11.18 -4.82 -4.62
N PRO A 154 11.95 -5.88 -4.31
CA PRO A 154 11.81 -7.14 -5.02
C PRO A 154 10.51 -7.84 -4.64
N VAL A 155 9.93 -8.54 -5.62
CA VAL A 155 8.66 -9.28 -5.49
C VAL A 155 8.69 -10.24 -4.30
N ALA A 156 9.82 -10.93 -4.07
CA ALA A 156 9.98 -11.86 -2.95
C ALA A 156 9.76 -11.20 -1.58
N THR A 157 10.20 -9.95 -1.40
CA THR A 157 9.99 -9.22 -0.14
C THR A 157 8.51 -8.92 0.08
N VAL A 158 7.80 -8.45 -0.95
CA VAL A 158 6.37 -8.16 -0.84
C VAL A 158 5.56 -9.46 -0.63
N VAL A 159 5.89 -10.53 -1.35
CA VAL A 159 5.23 -11.84 -1.23
C VAL A 159 5.39 -12.44 0.16
N SER A 160 6.56 -12.30 0.79
CA SER A 160 6.78 -12.79 2.16
C SER A 160 5.99 -12.00 3.20
N LYS A 161 5.87 -10.67 3.03
CA LYS A 161 5.03 -9.82 3.88
C LYS A 161 3.54 -10.14 3.71
N LEU A 162 3.10 -10.47 2.49
CA LEU A 162 1.72 -10.85 2.17
C LEU A 162 1.39 -12.32 2.50
N SER A 163 2.31 -13.08 3.12
CA SER A 163 2.10 -14.51 3.43
C SER A 163 0.88 -14.78 4.32
N GLN A 164 0.52 -13.83 5.18
CA GLN A 164 -0.64 -13.92 6.07
C GLN A 164 -1.99 -13.75 5.35
N SER A 165 -1.99 -13.19 4.14
CA SER A 165 -3.21 -12.91 3.38
C SER A 165 -3.14 -13.53 1.98
N PRO A 166 -3.53 -14.81 1.83
CA PRO A 166 -3.36 -15.53 0.56
C PRO A 166 -4.12 -14.89 -0.61
N TYR A 167 -5.26 -14.26 -0.36
CA TYR A 167 -6.02 -13.54 -1.39
C TYR A 167 -5.28 -12.32 -1.95
N LEU A 168 -4.63 -11.54 -1.07
CA LEU A 168 -3.82 -10.38 -1.50
C LEU A 168 -2.57 -10.84 -2.23
N GLN A 169 -1.92 -11.89 -1.74
CA GLN A 169 -0.78 -12.53 -2.40
C GLN A 169 -1.16 -13.01 -3.81
N PHE A 170 -2.34 -13.62 -3.97
CA PHE A 170 -2.89 -14.01 -5.28
C PHE A 170 -3.05 -12.80 -6.19
N LYS A 171 -3.74 -11.74 -5.76
CA LYS A 171 -3.95 -10.54 -6.58
C LYS A 171 -2.64 -9.90 -7.03
N TYR A 172 -1.67 -9.81 -6.11
CA TYR A 172 -0.36 -9.23 -6.39
C TYR A 172 0.42 -10.06 -7.42
N LEU A 173 0.53 -11.37 -7.20
CA LEU A 173 1.26 -12.26 -8.11
C LEU A 173 0.58 -12.38 -9.47
N ASP A 174 -0.76 -12.46 -9.53
CA ASP A 174 -1.53 -12.48 -10.78
C ASP A 174 -1.26 -11.22 -11.61
N MET A 175 -1.28 -10.05 -10.96
CA MET A 175 -1.03 -8.78 -11.63
C MET A 175 0.39 -8.67 -12.18
N ILE A 176 1.41 -9.09 -11.42
CA ILE A 176 2.79 -9.11 -11.90
C ILE A 176 2.94 -10.14 -13.01
N TYR A 177 2.35 -11.32 -12.89
CA TYR A 177 2.47 -12.38 -13.89
C TYR A 177 1.95 -11.93 -15.26
N VAL A 178 0.84 -11.18 -15.31
CA VAL A 178 0.29 -10.65 -16.57
C VAL A 178 1.25 -9.67 -17.26
N ARG A 179 2.05 -8.91 -16.51
CA ARG A 179 2.90 -7.83 -17.05
C ARG A 179 4.38 -8.21 -17.19
N TYR A 180 4.91 -8.95 -16.22
CA TYR A 180 6.31 -9.38 -16.11
C TYR A 180 6.41 -10.85 -15.65
N PRO A 181 6.09 -11.83 -16.54
CA PRO A 181 6.10 -13.26 -16.18
C PRO A 181 7.43 -13.75 -15.58
N TYR A 182 8.56 -13.19 -16.04
CA TYR A 182 9.90 -13.59 -15.61
C TYR A 182 10.17 -13.31 -14.12
N LEU A 183 9.58 -12.27 -13.53
CA LEU A 183 9.74 -11.94 -12.10
C LEU A 183 9.01 -12.91 -11.17
N VAL A 184 7.99 -13.59 -11.68
CA VAL A 184 7.15 -14.51 -10.91
C VAL A 184 7.68 -15.95 -10.96
N THR A 185 8.66 -16.23 -11.82
CA THR A 185 9.30 -17.55 -11.97
C THR A 185 9.68 -18.24 -10.64
N PRO A 186 10.34 -17.59 -9.66
CA PRO A 186 10.65 -18.21 -8.36
C PRO A 186 9.42 -18.45 -7.48
N HIS A 187 8.28 -17.82 -7.80
CA HIS A 187 7.04 -17.91 -7.04
C HIS A 187 5.95 -18.68 -7.81
N LEU A 188 6.28 -19.37 -8.90
CA LEU A 188 5.31 -20.10 -9.72
C LEU A 188 4.61 -21.23 -8.95
N SER A 189 5.33 -21.98 -8.12
CA SER A 189 4.72 -23.02 -7.27
C SER A 189 3.63 -22.42 -6.38
N ARG A 190 3.94 -21.30 -5.73
CA ARG A 190 2.98 -20.58 -4.90
C ARG A 190 1.81 -20.01 -5.73
N LEU A 191 2.07 -19.49 -6.93
CA LEU A 191 1.00 -19.00 -7.81
C LEU A 191 0.05 -20.11 -8.26
N ILE A 192 0.57 -21.31 -8.56
CA ILE A 192 -0.21 -22.51 -8.92
C ILE A 192 -1.15 -22.88 -7.77
N GLU A 193 -0.65 -22.92 -6.53
CA GLU A 193 -1.48 -23.15 -5.33
C GLU A 193 -2.59 -22.10 -5.20
N LEU A 194 -2.25 -20.83 -5.41
CA LEU A 194 -3.20 -19.73 -5.29
C LEU A 194 -4.26 -19.75 -6.41
N TYR A 195 -3.89 -20.12 -7.64
CA TYR A 195 -4.84 -20.32 -8.75
C TYR A 195 -5.77 -21.49 -8.48
N ALA A 196 -5.27 -22.59 -7.93
CA ALA A 196 -6.12 -23.71 -7.53
C ALA A 196 -7.22 -23.31 -6.54
N ILE A 197 -6.93 -22.36 -5.64
CA ILE A 197 -7.87 -21.90 -4.61
C ILE A 197 -8.80 -20.79 -5.14
N TYR A 198 -8.24 -19.77 -5.79
CA TYR A 198 -8.97 -18.53 -6.11
C TYR A 198 -9.43 -18.42 -7.57
N GLN A 199 -8.69 -19.02 -8.52
CA GLN A 199 -9.02 -18.88 -9.94
C GLN A 199 -8.51 -20.05 -10.79
N ARG A 200 -9.26 -21.15 -10.77
CA ARG A 200 -8.90 -22.40 -11.46
C ARG A 200 -8.77 -22.23 -12.98
N ASP A 201 -9.59 -21.39 -13.61
CA ASP A 201 -9.61 -21.24 -15.06
C ASP A 201 -8.26 -20.76 -15.65
N LYS A 202 -7.45 -20.06 -14.84
CA LYS A 202 -6.12 -19.57 -15.21
C LYS A 202 -5.01 -20.60 -15.02
N LEU A 203 -5.29 -21.70 -14.31
CA LEU A 203 -4.31 -22.74 -13.99
C LEU A 203 -3.81 -23.44 -15.27
N LEU A 204 -4.72 -23.98 -16.09
CA LEU A 204 -4.34 -24.70 -17.31
C LEU A 204 -3.59 -23.82 -18.33
N PRO A 205 -4.00 -22.57 -18.61
CA PRO A 205 -3.21 -21.64 -19.41
C PRO A 205 -1.79 -21.41 -18.88
N LEU A 206 -1.62 -21.23 -17.57
CA LEU A 206 -0.31 -21.04 -16.95
C LEU A 206 0.58 -22.28 -17.13
N LEU A 207 0.03 -23.47 -16.86
CA LEU A 207 0.75 -24.75 -17.03
C LEU A 207 1.18 -25.00 -18.48
N ARG A 208 0.44 -24.44 -19.44
CA ARG A 208 0.78 -24.50 -20.87
C ARG A 208 1.82 -23.48 -21.30
N PHE A 209 1.91 -22.35 -20.60
CA PHE A 209 2.74 -21.22 -21.00
C PHE A 209 4.21 -21.38 -20.61
N THR A 210 4.51 -21.98 -19.44
CA THR A 210 5.88 -22.06 -18.91
C THR A 210 6.19 -23.45 -18.36
N ASP A 211 7.42 -23.95 -18.55
CA ASP A 211 7.86 -25.27 -18.06
C ASP A 211 8.75 -25.20 -16.81
N GLN A 212 8.88 -24.01 -16.22
CA GLN A 212 9.82 -23.70 -15.14
C GLN A 212 9.30 -24.04 -13.74
N TYR A 213 8.07 -24.56 -13.64
CA TYR A 213 7.48 -24.96 -12.36
C TYR A 213 7.82 -26.43 -12.01
N PRO A 214 7.88 -26.79 -10.72
CA PRO A 214 8.11 -28.17 -10.29
C PRO A 214 6.91 -29.05 -10.70
N LEU A 215 7.12 -29.89 -11.71
CA LEU A 215 6.04 -30.63 -12.36
C LEU A 215 5.42 -31.72 -11.48
N SER A 216 6.21 -32.34 -10.61
CA SER A 216 5.73 -33.30 -9.61
C SER A 216 4.78 -32.66 -8.60
N GLU A 217 5.16 -31.51 -8.04
CA GLU A 217 4.34 -30.77 -7.06
C GLU A 217 3.02 -30.32 -7.67
N ALA A 218 3.06 -29.76 -8.89
CA ALA A 218 1.85 -29.35 -9.61
C ALA A 218 0.91 -30.54 -9.89
N LEU A 219 1.48 -31.72 -10.21
CA LEU A 219 0.70 -32.93 -10.46
C LEU A 219 0.03 -33.44 -9.19
N GLU A 220 0.76 -33.49 -8.06
CA GLU A 220 0.20 -33.89 -6.77
C GLU A 220 -0.93 -32.97 -6.30
N LEU A 221 -0.74 -31.66 -6.48
CA LEU A 221 -1.76 -30.66 -6.19
C LEU A 221 -3.00 -30.86 -7.04
N CYS A 222 -2.86 -30.99 -8.37
CA CYS A 222 -4.00 -31.18 -9.25
C CYS A 222 -4.70 -32.53 -9.00
N ASN A 223 -3.95 -33.59 -8.68
CA ASN A 223 -4.51 -34.91 -8.41
C ASN A 223 -5.30 -34.93 -7.09
N SER A 224 -4.74 -34.34 -6.02
CA SER A 224 -5.42 -34.22 -4.72
C SER A 224 -6.69 -33.37 -4.82
N ALA A 225 -6.65 -32.28 -5.61
CA ALA A 225 -7.79 -31.42 -5.88
C ALA A 225 -8.79 -31.97 -6.94
N LYS A 226 -8.51 -33.16 -7.53
CA LYS A 226 -9.31 -33.79 -8.59
C LYS A 226 -9.50 -32.91 -9.82
N PHE A 227 -8.48 -32.15 -10.20
CA PHE A 227 -8.48 -31.29 -11.38
C PHE A 227 -8.18 -32.08 -12.64
N VAL A 228 -9.22 -32.67 -13.22
CA VAL A 228 -9.11 -33.66 -14.32
C VAL A 228 -8.40 -33.10 -15.57
N PRO A 229 -8.84 -31.98 -16.19
CA PRO A 229 -8.16 -31.41 -17.36
C PRO A 229 -6.67 -31.12 -17.13
N GLU A 230 -6.35 -30.54 -15.98
CA GLU A 230 -5.01 -30.13 -15.59
C GLU A 230 -4.13 -31.35 -15.28
N THR A 231 -4.67 -32.35 -14.58
CA THR A 231 -3.97 -33.61 -14.27
C THR A 231 -3.68 -34.40 -15.54
N VAL A 232 -4.63 -34.50 -16.47
CA VAL A 232 -4.42 -35.17 -17.78
C VAL A 232 -3.30 -34.49 -18.56
N TYR A 233 -3.29 -33.15 -18.58
CA TYR A 233 -2.25 -32.37 -19.24
C TYR A 233 -0.86 -32.64 -18.62
N LEU A 234 -0.76 -32.59 -17.30
CA LEU A 234 0.49 -32.85 -16.58
C LEU A 234 0.95 -34.30 -16.74
N LEU A 235 0.08 -35.31 -16.63
CA LEU A 235 0.41 -36.72 -16.88
C LEU A 235 0.96 -36.96 -18.29
N THR A 236 0.40 -36.26 -19.28
CA THR A 236 0.88 -36.33 -20.67
C THR A 236 2.29 -35.76 -20.81
N ARG A 237 2.59 -34.66 -20.09
CA ARG A 237 3.93 -34.05 -20.03
C ARG A 237 4.97 -34.95 -19.33
N VAL A 238 4.60 -35.63 -18.23
CA VAL A 238 5.47 -36.61 -17.55
C VAL A 238 5.79 -37.82 -18.44
N GLY A 239 4.94 -38.10 -19.43
CA GLY A 239 5.01 -39.31 -20.26
C GLY A 239 4.14 -40.47 -19.75
N ARG A 240 3.34 -40.26 -18.69
CA ARG A 240 2.40 -41.24 -18.11
C ARG A 240 1.05 -41.24 -18.85
N ARG A 241 1.10 -41.44 -20.18
CA ARG A 241 -0.09 -41.35 -21.05
C ARG A 241 -1.17 -42.39 -20.74
N THR A 242 -0.78 -43.60 -20.32
CA THR A 242 -1.71 -44.65 -19.92
C THR A 242 -2.56 -44.26 -18.73
N ASP A 243 -1.97 -43.55 -17.77
CA ASP A 243 -2.66 -43.09 -16.57
C ASP A 243 -3.58 -41.93 -16.90
N ALA A 244 -3.17 -41.04 -17.81
CA ALA A 244 -4.02 -39.97 -18.33
C ALA A 244 -5.28 -40.54 -19.03
N LEU A 245 -5.13 -41.56 -19.87
CA LEU A 245 -6.24 -42.22 -20.56
C LEU A 245 -7.20 -42.90 -19.58
N LYS A 246 -6.67 -43.63 -18.58
CA LYS A 246 -7.49 -44.24 -17.52
C LYS A 246 -8.33 -43.19 -16.80
N LEU A 247 -7.73 -42.05 -16.45
CA LEU A 247 -8.40 -40.97 -15.73
C LEU A 247 -9.55 -40.36 -16.55
N ILE A 248 -9.35 -40.15 -17.86
CA ILE A 248 -10.41 -39.70 -18.78
C ILE A 248 -11.55 -40.73 -18.84
N MET A 249 -11.22 -42.01 -19.01
CA MET A 249 -12.24 -43.07 -19.10
C MET A 249 -13.07 -43.17 -17.82
N THR A 250 -12.45 -43.12 -16.63
CA THR A 250 -13.17 -43.17 -15.37
C THR A 250 -14.15 -42.02 -15.21
N GLN A 251 -13.76 -40.79 -15.59
CA GLN A 251 -14.61 -39.60 -15.50
C GLN A 251 -15.79 -39.62 -16.47
N VAL A 252 -15.57 -40.05 -17.72
CA VAL A 252 -16.65 -40.19 -18.71
C VAL A 252 -17.69 -41.21 -18.25
N ILE A 253 -17.27 -42.28 -17.58
CA ILE A 253 -18.17 -43.32 -17.04
C ILE A 253 -18.98 -42.82 -15.83
N THR A 254 -18.51 -41.82 -15.07
CA THR A 254 -19.22 -41.31 -13.88
C THR A 254 -20.27 -40.23 -14.17
N GLN A 255 -20.33 -39.73 -15.41
CA GLN A 255 -21.33 -38.74 -15.86
C GLN A 255 -22.56 -39.36 -16.53
N PHE A 256 -22.62 -40.69 -16.59
CA PHE A 256 -23.79 -41.49 -16.99
C PHE A 256 -24.29 -42.29 -15.79
#